data_AF-A0A0G0PY03-F1
#
_entry.id   AF-A0A0G0PY03-F1
#
_cell.length_a   1.000
_cell.length_b   1.000
_cell.length_c   1.000
_cell.angle_alpha   90.00
_cell.angle_beta   90.00
_cell.angle_gamma   90.00
#
_symmetry.space_group_name_H-M   'P 1'
#
loop_
_entity.id
_entity.type
_entity.pdbx_description
1 polymer ?
#
loop_
_entity_poly.entity_id
_entity_poly.type
_entity_poly.pdbx_seq_one_letter_code
_entity_poly.pdbx_strand_id
1 'polypeptide(L)'
;MKGSSADVWVVQNGLKTLVRSLDVFNSSGYGSATIKTVSNTSLNAVATASLIKAADNPDVYLLANNFKRKLASIEIFNSYKLDWNKISTLSQSVMNSFSYAPIYKHGVDLLWRDA
;
A
#
# COMPACT_ATOMS: atom_id res chain seq x y z
N MET A 1 -11.45 -7.96 2.23
CA MET A 1 -11.54 -9.44 2.38
C MET A 1 -10.61 -9.91 3.48
N LYS A 2 -10.87 -11.07 4.06
CA LYS A 2 -9.99 -11.72 5.05
C LYS A 2 -9.91 -13.23 4.82
N GLY A 3 -8.80 -13.82 5.25
CA GLY A 3 -8.61 -15.27 5.33
C GLY A 3 -9.01 -15.80 6.71
N SER A 4 -8.34 -16.86 7.15
CA SER A 4 -8.53 -17.40 8.50
C SER A 4 -7.91 -16.52 9.60
N SER A 5 -6.94 -15.64 9.29
CA SER A 5 -6.36 -14.69 10.24
C SER A 5 -7.29 -13.50 10.53
N ALA A 6 -6.91 -12.68 11.51
CA ALA A 6 -7.59 -11.43 11.82
C ALA A 6 -7.32 -10.31 10.80
N ASP A 7 -6.34 -10.49 9.90
CA ASP A 7 -5.93 -9.45 8.96
C ASP A 7 -7.02 -9.15 7.94
N VAL A 8 -7.29 -7.86 7.76
CA VAL A 8 -8.23 -7.35 6.77
C VAL A 8 -7.47 -6.70 5.63
N TRP A 9 -7.85 -7.07 4.42
CA TRP A 9 -7.23 -6.59 3.19
C TRP A 9 -8.24 -5.81 2.36
N VAL A 10 -7.83 -4.65 1.86
CA VAL A 10 -8.55 -3.94 0.79
C VAL A 10 -8.08 -4.50 -0.53
N VAL A 11 -9.01 -4.75 -1.45
CA VAL A 11 -8.67 -5.17 -2.81
C VAL A 11 -9.10 -4.09 -3.76
N GLN A 12 -8.13 -3.49 -4.45
CA GLN A 12 -8.36 -2.47 -5.45
C GLN A 12 -7.50 -2.77 -6.66
N ASN A 13 -8.10 -2.68 -7.85
CA ASN A 13 -7.42 -2.97 -9.12
C ASN A 13 -6.71 -4.34 -9.12
N GLY A 14 -7.35 -5.36 -8.54
CA GLY A 14 -6.80 -6.72 -8.44
C GLY A 14 -5.63 -6.89 -7.46
N LEU A 15 -5.28 -5.85 -6.71
CA LEU A 15 -4.19 -5.86 -5.73
C LEU A 15 -4.73 -5.79 -4.31
N LYS A 16 -4.13 -6.56 -3.39
CA LYS A 16 -4.46 -6.48 -1.96
C LYS A 16 -3.52 -5.54 -1.22
N THR A 17 -4.07 -4.73 -0.32
CA THR A 17 -3.31 -3.90 0.62
C THR A 17 -3.81 -4.13 2.03
N LEU A 18 -2.89 -4.31 2.98
CA LEU A 18 -3.22 -4.54 4.39
C LEU A 18 -3.86 -3.30 5.03
N VAL A 19 -4.89 -3.52 5.83
CA VAL A 19 -5.46 -2.52 6.74
C VAL A 19 -4.86 -2.73 8.12
N ARG A 20 -4.03 -1.79 8.59
CA ARG A 20 -3.12 -2.03 9.73
C ARG A 20 -3.79 -2.06 11.10
N SER A 21 -5.05 -1.67 11.22
CA SER A 21 -5.83 -1.79 12.46
C SER A 21 -7.33 -1.71 12.19
N LEU A 22 -8.12 -2.12 13.19
CA LEU A 22 -9.57 -1.95 13.16
C LEU A 22 -9.98 -0.47 13.10
N ASP A 23 -9.24 0.42 13.78
CA ASP A 23 -9.51 1.86 13.72
C ASP A 23 -9.28 2.44 12.32
N VAL A 24 -8.22 1.99 11.64
CA VAL A 24 -7.96 2.36 10.25
C VAL A 24 -9.08 1.84 9.35
N PHE A 25 -9.56 0.62 9.58
CA PHE A 25 -10.71 0.06 8.86
C PHE A 25 -11.96 0.92 9.08
N ASN A 26 -12.32 1.22 10.32
CA ASN A 26 -13.49 2.04 10.64
C ASN A 26 -13.38 3.46 10.04
N SER A 27 -12.18 4.03 10.07
CA SER A 27 -11.90 5.39 9.55
C SER A 27 -11.74 5.44 8.03
N SER A 28 -11.67 4.29 7.36
CA SER A 28 -11.45 4.23 5.91
C SER A 28 -12.72 4.43 5.08
N GLY A 29 -13.89 4.43 5.73
CA GLY A 29 -15.19 4.47 5.06
C GLY A 29 -15.64 3.13 4.46
N TYR A 30 -14.83 2.07 4.58
CA TYR A 30 -15.26 0.72 4.23
C TYR A 30 -16.27 0.21 5.25
N GLY A 31 -17.49 -0.13 4.83
CA GLY A 31 -18.47 -0.78 5.70
C GLY A 31 -18.02 -2.19 6.08
N SER A 32 -18.15 -2.59 7.34
CA SER A 32 -17.80 -3.95 7.82
C SER A 32 -18.52 -5.06 7.05
N ALA A 33 -19.74 -4.78 6.57
CA ALA A 33 -20.52 -5.68 5.71
C ALA A 33 -19.85 -5.98 4.34
N THR A 34 -18.85 -5.20 3.94
CA THR A 34 -18.08 -5.42 2.69
C THR A 34 -16.95 -6.42 2.86
N ILE A 35 -16.62 -6.83 4.11
CA ILE A 35 -15.56 -7.80 4.37
C ILE A 35 -16.04 -9.18 3.97
N LYS A 36 -15.60 -9.65 2.80
CA LYS A 36 -15.77 -11.04 2.38
C LYS A 36 -14.72 -11.92 3.06
N THR A 37 -15.16 -13.00 3.70
CA THR A 37 -14.30 -14.11 4.11
C THR A 37 -14.05 -15.00 2.91
N VAL A 38 -12.78 -15.28 2.62
CA VAL A 38 -12.34 -16.12 1.50
C VAL A 38 -11.37 -17.18 1.99
N SER A 39 -11.13 -18.22 1.18
CA SER A 39 -10.08 -19.20 1.51
C SER A 39 -8.70 -18.54 1.51
N ASN A 40 -7.77 -19.07 2.31
CA ASN A 40 -6.38 -18.60 2.31
C ASN A 40 -5.74 -18.75 0.93
N THR A 41 -6.10 -19.81 0.18
CA THR A 41 -5.65 -20.02 -1.20
C THR A 41 -6.08 -18.87 -2.11
N SER A 42 -7.35 -18.49 -2.07
CA SER A 42 -7.87 -17.36 -2.86
C SER A 42 -7.24 -16.03 -2.43
N LEU A 43 -7.05 -15.82 -1.13
CA LEU A 43 -6.40 -14.61 -0.61
C LEU A 43 -4.93 -14.52 -1.06
N ASN A 44 -4.20 -15.63 -1.02
CA ASN A 44 -2.78 -15.68 -1.38
C ASN A 44 -2.55 -15.55 -2.88
N ALA A 45 -3.53 -15.95 -3.71
CA ALA A 45 -3.48 -15.75 -5.16
C ALA A 45 -3.58 -14.26 -5.57
N VAL A 46 -4.15 -13.39 -4.73
CA VAL A 46 -4.21 -11.95 -5.00
C VAL A 46 -2.85 -11.32 -4.69
N ALA A 47 -2.26 -10.67 -5.70
CA ALA A 47 -0.97 -10.00 -5.57
C ALA A 47 -1.05 -8.82 -4.58
N THR A 48 -0.01 -8.63 -3.78
CA THR A 48 0.08 -7.50 -2.84
C THR A 48 0.47 -6.23 -3.58
N ALA A 49 -0.22 -5.12 -3.30
CA ALA A 49 0.14 -3.82 -3.86
C ALA A 49 1.49 -3.35 -3.32
N SER A 50 2.43 -3.04 -4.21
CA SER A 50 3.68 -2.34 -3.89
C SER A 50 3.60 -0.84 -4.21
N LEU A 51 2.60 -0.40 -4.97
CA LEU A 51 2.38 1.01 -5.31
C LEU A 51 1.02 1.45 -4.82
N ILE A 52 0.98 2.56 -4.11
CA ILE A 52 -0.24 3.09 -3.50
C ILE A 52 -0.39 4.59 -3.74
N LYS A 53 -1.63 5.06 -3.81
CA LYS A 53 -1.96 6.49 -3.81
C LYS A 53 -3.28 6.74 -3.06
N ALA A 54 -3.51 7.98 -2.66
CA ALA A 54 -4.85 8.38 -2.21
C ALA A 54 -5.76 8.64 -3.42
N ALA A 55 -7.08 8.58 -3.23
CA ALA A 55 -8.03 8.96 -4.29
C ALA A 55 -7.83 10.42 -4.72
N ASP A 56 -7.74 11.31 -3.72
CA ASP A 56 -7.72 12.78 -3.91
C ASP A 56 -6.31 13.38 -3.97
N ASN A 57 -5.26 12.52 -4.00
CA ASN A 57 -3.87 12.97 -4.11
C ASN A 57 -3.16 12.23 -5.27
N PRO A 58 -2.55 12.96 -6.23
CA PRO A 58 -1.83 12.35 -7.35
C PRO A 58 -0.49 11.71 -6.95
N ASP A 59 0.03 11.99 -5.75
CA ASP A 59 1.30 11.44 -5.27
C ASP A 59 1.25 9.91 -5.18
N VAL A 60 2.21 9.26 -5.85
CA VAL A 60 2.40 7.81 -5.80
C VAL A 60 3.50 7.46 -4.81
N TYR A 61 3.25 6.41 -4.03
CA TYR A 61 4.18 5.91 -3.02
C TYR A 61 4.54 4.46 -3.31
N LEU A 62 5.83 4.14 -3.17
CA LEU A 62 6.31 2.77 -3.08
C LEU A 62 6.14 2.27 -1.65
N LEU A 63 5.54 1.09 -1.50
CA LEU A 63 5.40 0.39 -0.24
C LEU A 63 6.49 -0.68 -0.13
N ALA A 64 7.38 -0.54 0.85
CA ALA A 64 8.44 -1.51 1.14
C ALA A 64 8.67 -1.59 2.65
N ASN A 65 8.84 -2.81 3.19
CA ASN A 65 9.13 -3.04 4.61
C ASN A 65 8.18 -2.30 5.58
N ASN A 66 6.88 -2.26 5.27
CA ASN A 66 5.85 -1.53 6.02
C ASN A 66 5.96 0.00 6.03
N PHE A 67 6.85 0.57 5.22
CA PHE A 67 6.98 1.99 4.99
C PHE A 67 6.45 2.40 3.63
N LYS A 68 5.97 3.65 3.54
CA LYS A 68 5.69 4.31 2.28
C LYS A 68 6.79 5.30 1.95
N ARG A 69 7.20 5.34 0.69
CA ARG A 69 8.16 6.32 0.15
C ARG A 69 7.53 7.03 -1.03
N LYS A 70 7.44 8.36 -0.96
CA LYS A 70 6.96 9.17 -2.08
C LYS A 70 7.92 9.01 -3.26
N LEU A 71 7.39 8.72 -4.44
CA LEU A 71 8.15 8.76 -5.68
C LEU A 71 8.16 10.20 -6.16
N ALA A 72 9.34 10.84 -6.10
CA ALA A 72 9.46 12.28 -6.31
C ALA A 72 9.36 12.72 -7.78
N SER A 73 9.49 11.80 -8.75
CA SER A 73 9.34 12.09 -10.17
C SER A 73 8.94 10.86 -10.99
N ILE A 74 8.39 11.11 -12.19
CA ILE A 74 8.11 10.09 -13.21
C ILE A 74 9.40 9.40 -13.66
N GLU A 75 10.53 10.11 -13.66
CA GLU A 75 11.84 9.54 -14.01
C GLU A 75 12.25 8.44 -13.03
N ILE A 76 12.05 8.66 -11.73
CA ILE A 76 12.25 7.63 -10.70
C ILE A 76 11.28 6.47 -10.97
N PHE A 77 10.01 6.74 -11.26
CA PHE A 77 9.05 5.69 -11.55
C PHE A 77 9.50 4.78 -12.71
N ASN A 78 9.96 5.39 -13.80
CA ASN A 78 10.44 4.69 -14.99
C ASN A 78 11.77 3.97 -14.74
N SER A 79 12.68 4.57 -13.97
CA SER A 79 13.98 3.98 -13.62
C SER A 79 13.83 2.65 -12.86
N TYR A 80 12.84 2.58 -11.96
CA TYR A 80 12.52 1.36 -11.21
C TYR A 80 11.62 0.39 -12.02
N LYS A 81 11.32 0.72 -13.29
CA LYS A 81 10.45 -0.05 -14.18
C LYS A 81 9.10 -0.39 -13.55
N LEU A 82 8.55 0.57 -12.81
CA LEU A 82 7.27 0.43 -12.14
C LEU A 82 6.12 0.50 -13.15
N ASP A 83 4.98 -0.09 -12.80
CA ASP A 83 3.81 -0.18 -13.67
C ASP A 83 2.68 0.69 -13.13
N TRP A 84 2.28 1.71 -13.90
CA TRP A 84 1.19 2.62 -13.53
C TRP A 84 -0.14 1.89 -13.36
N ASN A 85 -0.33 0.76 -14.05
CA ASN A 85 -1.51 -0.07 -13.91
C ASN A 85 -1.50 -0.93 -12.64
N LYS A 86 -0.42 -0.92 -11.87
CA LYS A 86 -0.30 -1.66 -10.60
C LYS A 86 -0.33 -0.73 -9.38
N ILE A 87 -0.98 0.42 -9.52
CA ILE A 87 -1.21 1.35 -8.41
C ILE A 87 -2.54 1.03 -7.75
N SER A 88 -2.51 0.76 -6.45
CA SER A 88 -3.69 0.60 -5.61
C SER A 88 -4.14 1.96 -5.08
N THR A 89 -5.40 2.32 -5.31
CA THR A 89 -5.98 3.56 -4.77
C THR A 89 -6.63 3.26 -3.43
N LEU A 90 -6.25 4.01 -2.39
CA LEU A 90 -6.66 3.78 -1.01
C LEU A 90 -7.31 5.03 -0.41
N SER A 91 -8.06 4.84 0.68
CA SER A 91 -8.52 5.94 1.51
C SER A 91 -7.36 6.60 2.25
N GLN A 92 -7.54 7.87 2.61
CA GLN A 92 -6.51 8.62 3.33
C GLN A 92 -6.17 7.98 4.67
N SER A 93 -7.15 7.37 5.36
CA SER A 93 -6.93 6.66 6.63
C SER A 93 -6.00 5.45 6.46
N VAL A 94 -6.17 4.65 5.40
CA VAL A 94 -5.25 3.55 5.10
C VAL A 94 -3.87 4.10 4.70
N MET A 95 -3.80 5.17 3.90
CA MET A 95 -2.53 5.82 3.56
C MET A 95 -1.77 6.33 4.79
N ASN A 96 -2.48 6.98 5.72
CA ASN A 96 -1.93 7.51 6.97
C ASN A 96 -1.52 6.41 7.93
N SER A 97 -2.14 5.23 7.80
CA SER A 97 -1.73 4.10 8.61
C SER A 97 -0.27 3.80 8.37
N PHE A 98 0.29 3.90 7.15
CA PHE A 98 1.69 3.63 6.81
C PHE A 98 2.65 4.78 7.17
N SER A 99 3.73 4.45 7.87
CA SER A 99 4.80 5.38 8.24
C SER A 99 5.68 5.71 7.03
N TYR A 100 6.24 6.90 6.98
CA TYR A 100 7.27 7.24 5.99
C TYR A 100 8.55 6.44 6.25
N ALA A 101 9.21 6.01 5.18
CA ALA A 101 10.53 5.39 5.30
C ALA A 101 11.51 6.37 5.95
N PRO A 102 12.34 5.92 6.92
CA PRO A 102 13.39 6.76 7.47
C PRO A 102 14.36 7.18 6.37
N ILE A 103 14.69 8.47 6.31
CA ILE A 103 15.67 9.01 5.38
C ILE A 103 17.05 8.83 6.02
N TYR A 104 17.83 7.88 5.53
CA TYR A 104 19.24 7.78 5.91
C TYR A 104 20.06 8.69 5.00
N LYS A 105 20.72 9.68 5.58
CA LYS A 105 21.64 10.56 4.86
C LYS A 105 23.01 9.90 4.83
N HIS A 106 23.52 9.52 3.65
CA HIS A 106 24.90 9.07 3.48
C HIS A 106 25.59 10.00 2.48
N GLY A 107 26.35 10.98 2.97
CA GLY A 107 26.94 12.01 2.13
C GLY A 107 25.89 12.97 1.53
N VAL A 108 26.06 13.33 0.25
CA VAL A 108 25.11 14.18 -0.51
C VAL A 108 23.94 13.38 -1.10
N ASP A 109 24.00 12.05 -1.08
CA ASP A 109 23.00 11.18 -1.67
C ASP A 109 22.05 10.60 -0.61
N LEU A 110 20.75 10.68 -0.90
CA LEU A 110 19.69 10.04 -0.13
C LEU A 110 19.52 8.59 -0.64
N LEU A 111 20.40 7.70 -0.19
CA LEU A 111 20.33 6.28 -0.56
C LEU A 111 19.36 5.52 0.36
N TRP A 112 18.44 4.80 -0.26
CA TRP A 112 17.62 3.78 0.37
C TRP A 112 18.50 2.52 0.53
N ARG A 113 18.45 1.87 1.69
CA ARG A 113 18.90 0.47 1.80
C ARG A 113 17.67 -0.40 1.61
N ASP A 114 17.54 -1.00 0.43
CA ASP A 114 16.76 -2.22 0.31
C ASP A 114 17.68 -3.29 0.88
N ALA A 115 17.25 -3.88 2.00
CA ALA A 115 17.94 -4.99 2.63
C ALA A 115 17.91 -6.23 1.71
#